data_AF-A0A660UPP9-F1
#
_entry.id   AF-A0A660UPP9-F1
#
_cell.length_a   1.000
_cell.length_b   1.000
_cell.length_c   1.000
_cell.angle_alpha   90.00
_cell.angle_beta   90.00
_cell.angle_gamma   90.00
#
_symmetry.space_group_name_H-M   'P 1'
#
loop_
_entity.id
_entity.type
_entity.pdbx_description
1 polymer ?
#
loop_
_entity_poly.entity_id
_entity_poly.type
_entity_poly.pdbx_seq_one_letter_code
_entity_poly.pdbx_strand_id
1 'polypeptide(L)'
;MKRNRVKIRCTGFTLVELLTTLAVIGILLGLLIPALNQVSKTATRIKQKAQFHALGTALESFRNDYGDYPPSAYNNTGTPTTYATASHHLAEAVVGRDGFGFHQSSSFRADGTDGTNPLYAPVVDLAANPNNLKLRKGPYLEIENANAIKLSNLYTNYNPLLDTYVLADMYKNVKHKTTSKSVGMPILYYKANKLEIGHDPNPVEWANNTYNIDHNFMILSLIVPFGGSHPLSNSANAYIFYNAIKNPNFPGDPAYPASGQPPRPYRAESFILHSAGPDGLYGTTDDIFNFETEK
;
A
#
# COMPACT_ATOMS: atom_id res chain seq x y z
N MET A 1 34.26 39.87 -65.92
CA MET A 1 34.23 39.54 -64.46
C MET A 1 34.34 38.03 -64.28
N LYS A 2 35.46 37.51 -63.74
CA LYS A 2 35.64 36.08 -63.43
C LYS A 2 35.06 35.81 -62.03
N ARG A 3 34.03 34.96 -61.92
CA ARG A 3 33.47 34.50 -60.63
C ARG A 3 34.36 33.38 -60.06
N ASN A 4 35.09 33.67 -58.99
CA ASN A 4 35.79 32.66 -58.20
C ASN A 4 34.76 31.81 -57.45
N ARG A 5 34.52 30.57 -57.89
CA ARG A 5 33.76 29.58 -57.12
C ARG A 5 34.68 28.99 -56.05
N VAL A 6 34.41 29.27 -54.79
CA VAL A 6 35.06 28.60 -53.65
C VAL A 6 34.62 27.13 -53.68
N LYS A 7 35.57 26.22 -53.94
CA LYS A 7 35.34 24.76 -53.80
C LYS A 7 35.25 24.44 -52.31
N ILE A 8 34.03 24.21 -51.82
CA ILE A 8 33.82 23.63 -50.50
C ILE A 8 34.32 22.17 -50.57
N ARG A 9 35.39 21.84 -49.83
CA ARG A 9 35.86 20.46 -49.70
C ARG A 9 34.91 19.72 -48.76
N CYS A 10 34.09 18.83 -49.30
CA CYS A 10 33.39 17.84 -48.48
C CYS A 10 34.38 16.74 -48.12
N THR A 11 34.87 16.72 -46.88
CA THR A 11 35.58 15.59 -46.31
C THR A 11 34.56 14.50 -45.97
N GLY A 12 34.69 13.32 -46.58
CA GLY A 12 33.86 12.16 -46.27
C GLY A 12 34.27 11.52 -44.95
N PHE A 13 33.30 10.97 -44.22
CA PHE A 13 33.52 10.21 -42.98
C PHE A 13 34.22 8.89 -43.29
N THR A 14 35.27 8.53 -42.55
CA THR A 14 35.95 7.26 -42.71
C THR A 14 35.29 6.15 -41.89
N LEU A 15 35.42 4.90 -42.34
CA LEU A 15 34.95 3.72 -41.58
C LEU A 15 35.59 3.64 -40.19
N VAL A 16 36.86 4.06 -40.05
CA VAL A 16 37.59 4.03 -38.78
C VAL A 16 37.02 5.04 -37.79
N GLU A 17 36.70 6.26 -38.23
CA GLU A 17 36.06 7.28 -37.39
C GLU A 17 34.67 6.81 -36.91
N LEU A 18 33.88 6.19 -37.79
CA LEU A 18 32.58 5.63 -37.40
C LEU A 18 32.74 4.49 -36.38
N LEU A 19 33.69 3.58 -36.60
CA LEU A 19 33.91 2.43 -35.73
C LEU A 19 34.38 2.85 -34.33
N THR A 20 35.36 3.76 -34.26
CA THR A 20 35.89 4.26 -32.99
C THR A 20 34.82 5.04 -32.21
N THR A 21 34.00 5.84 -32.90
CA THR A 21 32.90 6.59 -32.27
C THR A 21 31.86 5.66 -31.67
N LEU A 22 31.45 4.62 -32.40
CA LEU A 22 30.50 3.62 -31.88
C LEU A 22 31.09 2.82 -30.72
N ALA A 23 32.40 2.54 -30.74
CA ALA A 23 33.08 1.89 -29.61
C ALA A 23 33.03 2.76 -28.35
N VAL A 24 33.33 4.06 -28.45
CA VAL A 24 33.25 5.00 -27.31
C VAL A 24 31.82 5.15 -26.80
N ILE A 25 30.82 5.31 -27.68
CA ILE A 25 29.40 5.38 -27.29
C ILE A 25 28.98 4.08 -26.58
N GLY A 26 29.41 2.92 -27.09
CA GLY A 26 29.15 1.62 -26.47
C GLY A 26 29.71 1.51 -25.05
N ILE A 27 30.93 1.98 -24.82
CA ILE A 27 31.55 2.03 -23.47
C ILE A 27 30.75 2.94 -22.54
N LEU A 28 30.39 4.15 -23.00
CA LEU A 28 29.63 5.10 -22.20
C LEU A 28 28.24 4.56 -21.82
N LEU A 29 27.52 3.97 -22.78
CA LEU A 29 26.21 3.36 -22.53
C LEU A 29 26.30 2.15 -21.61
N GLY A 30 27.34 1.32 -21.75
CA GLY A 30 27.58 0.17 -20.89
C GLY A 30 27.75 0.54 -19.42
N LEU A 31 28.35 1.70 -19.13
CA LEU A 31 28.47 2.24 -17.78
C LEU A 31 27.19 2.93 -17.30
N LEU A 32 26.42 3.56 -18.20
CA LEU A 32 25.26 4.38 -17.84
C LEU A 32 24.02 3.56 -17.46
N ILE A 33 23.70 2.49 -18.21
CA ILE A 33 22.48 1.67 -18.00
C ILE A 33 22.35 1.12 -16.57
N PRO A 34 23.37 0.47 -15.97
CA PRO A 34 23.25 -0.08 -14.62
C PRO A 34 23.03 1.02 -13.56
N ALA A 35 23.68 2.17 -13.71
CA ALA A 35 23.48 3.31 -12.80
C ALA A 35 22.05 3.85 -12.86
N LEU A 36 21.48 3.98 -14.07
CA LEU A 36 20.11 4.47 -14.26
C LEU A 36 19.06 3.53 -13.63
N ASN A 37 19.29 2.21 -13.73
CA ASN A 37 18.41 1.21 -13.11
C ASN A 37 18.40 1.31 -11.58
N GLN A 38 19.56 1.54 -10.96
CA GLN A 38 19.66 1.73 -9.51
C GLN A 38 18.95 3.01 -9.06
N VAL A 39 19.18 4.13 -9.77
CA VAL A 39 18.52 5.42 -9.49
C VAL A 39 17.00 5.27 -9.57
N SER A 40 16.50 4.58 -10.58
CA SER A 40 15.05 4.35 -10.76
C SER A 40 14.45 3.55 -9.60
N LYS A 41 15.12 2.48 -9.14
CA LYS A 41 14.69 1.68 -7.98
C LYS A 41 14.65 2.52 -6.71
N THR A 42 15.68 3.33 -6.46
CA THR A 42 15.75 4.23 -5.32
C THR A 42 14.67 5.31 -5.40
N ALA A 43 14.42 5.88 -6.58
CA ALA A 43 13.37 6.87 -6.79
C ALA A 43 11.96 6.30 -6.47
N THR A 44 11.66 5.07 -6.87
CA THR A 44 10.39 4.42 -6.51
C THR A 44 10.28 4.20 -4.99
N ARG A 45 11.36 3.80 -4.32
CA ARG A 45 11.39 3.68 -2.85
C ARG A 45 11.14 5.01 -2.15
N ILE A 46 11.73 6.10 -2.66
CA ILE A 46 11.48 7.46 -2.15
C ILE A 46 10.02 7.85 -2.35
N LYS A 47 9.44 7.58 -3.54
CA LYS A 47 8.01 7.81 -3.80
C LYS A 47 7.12 7.02 -2.83
N GLN A 48 7.46 5.77 -2.55
CA GLN A 48 6.72 4.95 -1.58
C GLN A 48 6.77 5.57 -0.17
N LYS A 49 7.95 6.00 0.29
CA LYS A 49 8.08 6.69 1.57
C LYS A 49 7.27 7.99 1.61
N ALA A 50 7.30 8.78 0.52
CA ALA A 50 6.50 10.00 0.41
C ALA A 50 4.99 9.72 0.45
N GLN A 51 4.53 8.63 -0.20
CA GLN A 51 3.14 8.19 -0.11
C GLN A 51 2.76 7.82 1.34
N PHE A 52 3.60 7.05 2.04
CA PHE A 52 3.35 6.74 3.45
C PHE A 52 3.34 7.97 4.36
N HIS A 53 4.16 8.98 4.07
CA HIS A 53 4.09 10.24 4.78
C HIS A 53 2.75 10.95 4.55
N ALA A 54 2.29 11.06 3.29
CA ALA A 54 1.00 11.66 2.95
C ALA A 54 -0.18 10.91 3.59
N LEU A 55 -0.16 9.58 3.54
CA LEU A 55 -1.16 8.74 4.22
C LEU A 55 -1.10 8.90 5.75
N GLY A 56 0.10 9.06 6.31
CA GLY A 56 0.26 9.34 7.72
C GLY A 56 -0.40 10.66 8.12
N THR A 57 -0.17 11.74 7.39
CA THR A 57 -0.83 13.03 7.62
C THR A 57 -2.35 12.95 7.47
N ALA A 58 -2.85 12.19 6.48
CA ALA A 58 -4.27 11.96 6.29
C ALA A 58 -4.90 11.20 7.48
N LEU A 59 -4.23 10.16 7.97
CA LEU A 59 -4.68 9.39 9.13
C LEU A 59 -4.62 10.18 10.44
N GLU A 60 -3.64 11.07 10.64
CA GLU A 60 -3.64 11.99 11.78
C GLU A 60 -4.82 12.96 11.70
N SER A 61 -5.16 13.46 10.50
CA SER A 61 -6.32 14.34 10.31
C SER A 61 -7.62 13.61 10.60
N PHE A 62 -7.76 12.36 10.12
CA PHE A 62 -8.88 11.48 10.47
C PHE A 62 -8.98 11.29 11.99
N ARG A 63 -7.87 11.00 12.66
CA ARG A 63 -7.83 10.83 14.12
C ARG A 63 -8.22 12.10 14.87
N ASN A 64 -7.82 13.28 14.39
CA ASN A 64 -8.23 14.55 15.01
C ASN A 64 -9.75 14.75 14.93
N ASP A 65 -10.37 14.28 13.86
CA ASP A 65 -11.79 14.46 13.60
C ASP A 65 -12.68 13.41 14.27
N TYR A 66 -12.20 12.17 14.40
CA TYR A 66 -12.97 11.03 14.92
C TYR A 66 -12.43 10.45 16.23
N GLY A 67 -11.34 11.01 16.78
CA GLY A 67 -10.74 10.65 18.07
C GLY A 67 -9.76 9.48 18.02
N ASP A 68 -9.81 8.63 16.99
CA ASP A 68 -8.96 7.45 16.86
C ASP A 68 -8.70 7.10 15.38
N TYR A 69 -7.72 6.25 15.12
CA TYR A 69 -7.46 5.73 13.78
C TYR A 69 -8.57 4.76 13.34
N PRO A 70 -8.78 4.57 12.02
CA PRO A 70 -9.76 3.63 11.48
C PRO A 70 -9.53 2.23 12.05
N PRO A 71 -10.58 1.51 12.48
CA PRO A 71 -10.42 0.15 12.99
C PRO A 71 -9.78 -0.73 11.93
N SER A 72 -8.89 -1.64 12.32
CA SER A 72 -8.37 -2.69 11.41
C SER A 72 -9.09 -4.02 11.60
N ALA A 73 -9.77 -4.23 12.72
CA ALA A 73 -10.56 -5.43 12.95
C ALA A 73 -11.78 -5.47 12.03
N TYR A 74 -12.11 -6.65 11.51
CA TYR A 74 -13.36 -6.87 10.81
C TYR A 74 -14.51 -6.95 11.84
N ASN A 75 -15.61 -6.26 11.56
CA ASN A 75 -16.78 -6.28 12.43
C ASN A 75 -17.55 -7.60 12.23
N ASN A 76 -17.44 -8.53 13.17
CA ASN A 76 -18.17 -9.81 13.15
C ASN A 76 -19.60 -9.63 13.67
N THR A 77 -20.47 -8.95 12.92
CA THR A 77 -21.90 -8.86 13.25
C THR A 77 -22.68 -10.14 12.89
N GLY A 78 -22.05 -11.30 12.85
CA GLY A 78 -22.72 -12.59 12.64
C GLY A 78 -23.25 -12.86 11.22
N THR A 79 -23.02 -11.97 10.25
CA THR A 79 -23.35 -12.17 8.82
C THR A 79 -22.04 -12.33 8.03
N PRO A 80 -21.63 -13.58 7.68
CA PRO A 80 -20.30 -13.90 7.15
C PRO A 80 -19.89 -13.27 5.81
N THR A 81 -20.76 -12.48 5.17
CA THR A 81 -20.60 -11.96 3.81
C THR A 81 -20.31 -10.46 3.74
N THR A 82 -20.13 -9.78 4.88
CA THR A 82 -20.03 -8.30 4.94
C THR A 82 -18.68 -7.75 5.45
N TYR A 83 -17.60 -8.53 5.40
CA TYR A 83 -16.31 -8.15 6.00
C TYR A 83 -15.39 -7.37 5.06
N ALA A 84 -15.20 -6.08 5.32
CA ALA A 84 -14.13 -5.32 4.69
C ALA A 84 -12.80 -5.57 5.41
N THR A 85 -11.71 -5.63 4.64
CA THR A 85 -10.37 -5.78 5.23
C THR A 85 -9.86 -4.45 5.75
N ALA A 86 -8.86 -4.48 6.62
CA ALA A 86 -8.22 -3.26 7.12
C ALA A 86 -7.70 -2.33 6.01
N SER A 87 -7.26 -2.89 4.87
CA SER A 87 -6.86 -2.11 3.69
C SER A 87 -8.03 -1.32 3.06
N HIS A 88 -9.26 -1.86 3.10
CA HIS A 88 -10.45 -1.11 2.68
C HIS A 88 -10.82 -0.05 3.71
N HIS A 89 -10.66 -0.34 5.00
CA HIS A 89 -10.92 0.64 6.06
C HIS A 89 -9.99 1.84 5.94
N LEU A 90 -8.71 1.60 5.64
CA LEU A 90 -7.74 2.65 5.32
C LEU A 90 -8.23 3.52 4.15
N ALA A 91 -8.60 2.90 3.03
CA ALA A 91 -9.05 3.64 1.86
C ALA A 91 -10.34 4.41 2.13
N GLU A 92 -11.34 3.78 2.75
CA GLU A 92 -12.59 4.43 3.11
C GLU A 92 -12.37 5.62 4.05
N ALA A 93 -11.49 5.50 5.04
CA ALA A 93 -11.18 6.59 5.95
C ALA A 93 -10.48 7.77 5.26
N VAL A 94 -9.54 7.48 4.35
CA VAL A 94 -8.69 8.51 3.71
C VAL A 94 -9.39 9.17 2.53
N VAL A 95 -10.00 8.38 1.65
CA VAL A 95 -10.60 8.86 0.38
C VAL A 95 -12.14 8.80 0.38
N GLY A 96 -12.76 7.98 1.23
CA GLY A 96 -14.16 7.61 1.11
C GLY A 96 -14.38 6.51 0.07
N ARG A 97 -15.45 5.71 0.21
CA ARG A 97 -15.69 4.56 -0.70
C ARG A 97 -15.93 4.93 -2.16
N ASP A 98 -16.44 6.12 -2.39
CA ASP A 98 -16.74 6.68 -3.70
C ASP A 98 -15.86 7.91 -4.03
N GLY A 99 -14.87 8.22 -3.18
CA GLY A 99 -13.94 9.34 -3.38
C GLY A 99 -14.44 10.68 -2.82
N PHE A 100 -15.64 10.75 -2.25
CA PHE A 100 -16.22 11.98 -1.71
C PHE A 100 -16.17 12.07 -0.18
N GLY A 101 -15.11 11.54 0.40
CA GLY A 101 -14.87 11.60 1.84
C GLY A 101 -15.58 10.53 2.66
N PHE A 102 -15.22 10.48 3.94
CA PHE A 102 -15.68 9.48 4.90
C PHE A 102 -17.00 9.89 5.55
N HIS A 103 -17.96 8.97 5.62
CA HIS A 103 -19.24 9.20 6.30
C HIS A 103 -19.15 8.83 7.79
N GLN A 104 -19.46 9.77 8.69
CA GLN A 104 -19.31 9.58 10.15
C GLN A 104 -20.05 8.36 10.74
N SER A 105 -21.19 7.97 10.15
CA SER A 105 -21.96 6.79 10.59
C SER A 105 -21.42 5.45 10.06
N SER A 106 -20.31 5.46 9.30
CA SER A 106 -19.77 4.22 8.77
C SER A 106 -19.23 3.33 9.88
N SER A 107 -19.66 2.08 9.86
CA SER A 107 -19.09 0.99 10.66
C SER A 107 -18.11 0.14 9.83
N PHE A 108 -17.62 0.68 8.70
CA PHE A 108 -16.67 0.04 7.79
C PHE A 108 -17.16 -1.30 7.20
N ARG A 109 -18.46 -1.48 7.04
CA ARG A 109 -19.07 -2.72 6.54
C ARG A 109 -18.88 -2.88 5.04
N ALA A 110 -18.65 -4.09 4.53
CA ALA A 110 -18.49 -4.34 3.08
C ALA A 110 -19.59 -3.70 2.21
N ASP A 111 -20.84 -3.77 2.69
CA ASP A 111 -22.02 -3.29 1.97
C ASP A 111 -22.14 -1.75 1.89
N GLY A 112 -21.28 -1.00 2.57
CA GLY A 112 -21.31 0.46 2.57
C GLY A 112 -22.53 1.04 3.29
N THR A 113 -23.13 0.29 4.21
CA THR A 113 -24.25 0.72 5.06
C THR A 113 -23.78 0.98 6.50
N ASP A 114 -24.60 1.64 7.31
CA ASP A 114 -24.46 1.66 8.77
C ASP A 114 -25.09 0.40 9.44
N GLY A 115 -25.54 -0.57 8.65
CA GLY A 115 -26.34 -1.73 9.06
C GLY A 115 -27.84 -1.57 8.77
N THR A 116 -28.31 -0.35 8.51
CA THR A 116 -29.72 -0.05 8.17
C THR A 116 -29.84 0.79 6.90
N ASN A 117 -29.02 1.84 6.79
CA ASN A 117 -29.08 2.84 5.72
C ASN A 117 -27.83 2.75 4.83
N PRO A 118 -27.98 2.85 3.49
CA PRO A 118 -26.84 2.98 2.60
C PRO A 118 -26.15 4.34 2.80
N LEU A 119 -24.82 4.31 2.92
CA LEU A 119 -24.01 5.51 3.17
C LEU A 119 -23.24 5.98 1.93
N TYR A 120 -22.92 5.08 1.00
CA TYR A 120 -22.10 5.37 -0.19
C TYR A 120 -22.76 4.99 -1.52
N ALA A 121 -22.37 5.69 -2.59
CA ALA A 121 -22.79 5.34 -3.94
C ALA A 121 -22.31 3.92 -4.33
N PRO A 122 -23.03 3.18 -5.18
CA PRO A 122 -24.23 3.59 -5.94
C PRO A 122 -25.55 3.37 -5.20
N VAL A 123 -25.52 2.79 -4.00
CA VAL A 123 -26.73 2.32 -3.29
C VAL A 123 -27.40 3.45 -2.48
N VAL A 124 -26.72 4.58 -2.30
CA VAL A 124 -27.33 5.77 -1.66
C VAL A 124 -28.48 6.29 -2.51
N ASP A 125 -29.68 6.18 -1.95
CA ASP A 125 -30.83 6.94 -2.41
C ASP A 125 -30.67 8.40 -1.96
N LEU A 126 -30.15 9.23 -2.86
CA LEU A 126 -29.99 10.67 -2.62
C LEU A 126 -31.34 11.39 -2.51
N ALA A 127 -32.44 10.82 -3.02
CA ALA A 127 -33.77 11.39 -2.84
C ALA A 127 -34.26 11.16 -1.40
N ALA A 128 -33.98 9.98 -0.83
CA ALA A 128 -34.26 9.68 0.57
C ALA A 128 -33.26 10.35 1.54
N ASN A 129 -32.01 10.58 1.12
CA ASN A 129 -30.96 11.17 1.96
C ASN A 129 -30.18 12.31 1.24
N PRO A 130 -30.82 13.47 1.01
CA PRO A 130 -30.21 14.57 0.24
C PRO A 130 -29.04 15.25 0.96
N ASN A 131 -28.90 15.05 2.27
CA ASN A 131 -27.81 15.62 3.06
C ASN A 131 -26.65 14.64 3.29
N ASN A 132 -26.70 13.41 2.76
CA ASN A 132 -25.67 12.39 2.96
C ASN A 132 -24.25 12.94 2.69
N LEU A 133 -24.03 13.58 1.55
CA LEU A 133 -22.74 14.17 1.17
C LEU A 133 -22.25 15.24 2.16
N LYS A 134 -23.16 16.00 2.80
CA LYS A 134 -22.80 17.03 3.78
C LYS A 134 -22.35 16.44 5.12
N LEU A 135 -22.72 15.20 5.41
CA LEU A 135 -22.29 14.48 6.61
C LEU A 135 -20.91 13.83 6.43
N ARG A 136 -20.37 13.87 5.22
CA ARG A 136 -19.05 13.32 4.91
C ARG A 136 -17.97 14.37 5.17
N LYS A 137 -16.82 13.89 5.64
CA LYS A 137 -15.64 14.71 5.87
C LYS A 137 -14.47 14.20 5.04
N GLY A 138 -13.61 15.11 4.59
CA GLY A 138 -12.58 14.80 3.62
C GLY A 138 -13.09 14.89 2.18
N PRO A 139 -12.43 14.21 1.22
CA PRO A 139 -11.32 13.27 1.40
C PRO A 139 -10.10 13.92 2.06
N TYR A 140 -9.41 13.18 2.93
CA TYR A 140 -8.17 13.66 3.56
C TYR A 140 -6.97 13.59 2.60
N LEU A 141 -7.10 12.75 1.57
CA LEU A 141 -6.23 12.72 0.41
C LEU A 141 -7.11 12.49 -0.81
N GLU A 142 -6.98 13.33 -1.84
CA GLU A 142 -7.77 13.18 -3.06
C GLU A 142 -7.52 11.82 -3.74
N ILE A 143 -8.57 11.25 -4.34
CA ILE A 143 -8.51 9.91 -4.92
C ILE A 143 -7.46 9.80 -6.03
N GLU A 144 -7.24 10.86 -6.82
CA GLU A 144 -6.18 10.91 -7.83
C GLU A 144 -4.77 10.82 -7.25
N ASN A 145 -4.58 11.28 -6.02
CA ASN A 145 -3.28 11.34 -5.34
C ASN A 145 -3.07 10.13 -4.42
N ALA A 146 -4.15 9.43 -4.05
CA ALA A 146 -4.12 8.29 -3.15
C ALA A 146 -3.71 6.96 -3.82
N ASN A 147 -3.60 6.94 -5.16
CA ASN A 147 -3.36 5.72 -5.94
C ASN A 147 -4.39 4.63 -5.63
N ALA A 148 -5.65 5.03 -5.56
CA ALA A 148 -6.77 4.17 -5.24
C ALA A 148 -7.13 3.24 -6.41
N ILE A 149 -7.34 1.96 -6.11
CA ILE A 149 -7.74 0.94 -7.09
C ILE A 149 -8.77 0.01 -6.46
N LYS A 150 -9.56 -0.66 -7.29
CA LYS A 150 -10.46 -1.73 -6.81
C LYS A 150 -9.78 -3.09 -6.86
N LEU A 151 -10.06 -3.97 -5.90
CA LEU A 151 -9.45 -5.29 -5.88
C LEU A 151 -9.90 -6.19 -7.04
N SER A 152 -11.12 -6.05 -7.56
CA SER A 152 -11.56 -6.82 -8.75
C SER A 152 -10.73 -6.51 -10.02
N ASN A 153 -10.11 -5.32 -10.05
CA ASN A 153 -9.22 -4.89 -11.13
C ASN A 153 -7.85 -5.55 -11.04
N LEU A 154 -7.49 -6.13 -9.91
CA LEU A 154 -6.23 -6.87 -9.70
C LEU A 154 -6.45 -8.38 -9.65
N TYR A 155 -7.44 -8.82 -8.88
CA TYR A 155 -7.67 -10.22 -8.54
C TYR A 155 -8.89 -10.78 -9.27
N THR A 156 -8.89 -12.08 -9.57
CA THR A 156 -10.02 -12.77 -10.22
C THR A 156 -11.03 -13.32 -9.21
N ASN A 157 -10.55 -13.84 -8.07
CA ASN A 157 -11.37 -14.53 -7.09
C ASN A 157 -11.76 -13.59 -5.94
N TYR A 158 -12.42 -12.49 -6.29
CA TYR A 158 -12.74 -11.44 -5.33
C TYR A 158 -14.24 -11.34 -5.08
N ASN A 159 -14.62 -11.02 -3.83
CA ASN A 159 -16.02 -10.87 -3.44
C ASN A 159 -16.58 -9.55 -3.99
N PRO A 160 -17.59 -9.56 -4.88
CA PRO A 160 -18.15 -8.34 -5.47
C PRO A 160 -18.75 -7.37 -4.44
N LEU A 161 -19.20 -7.86 -3.28
CA LEU A 161 -19.68 -7.01 -2.19
C LEU A 161 -18.60 -6.10 -1.60
N LEU A 162 -17.34 -6.40 -1.87
CA LEU A 162 -16.20 -5.64 -1.38
C LEU A 162 -15.54 -4.82 -2.48
N ASP A 163 -16.12 -4.72 -3.69
CA ASP A 163 -15.48 -4.07 -4.84
C ASP A 163 -15.45 -2.52 -4.76
N THR A 164 -14.82 -2.06 -3.69
CA THR A 164 -14.52 -0.67 -3.35
C THR A 164 -13.01 -0.44 -3.43
N TYR A 165 -12.58 0.78 -3.12
CA TYR A 165 -11.19 1.16 -3.24
C TYR A 165 -10.34 0.57 -2.12
N VAL A 166 -9.12 0.18 -2.49
CA VAL A 166 -7.95 0.05 -1.63
C VAL A 166 -6.89 1.00 -2.16
N LEU A 167 -5.95 1.41 -1.31
CA LEU A 167 -4.82 2.23 -1.73
C LEU A 167 -3.69 1.30 -2.17
N ALA A 168 -3.10 1.54 -3.34
CA ALA A 168 -2.00 0.75 -3.85
C ALA A 168 -0.65 1.44 -3.63
N ASP A 169 0.39 0.63 -3.49
CA ASP A 169 1.77 1.10 -3.44
C ASP A 169 2.27 1.60 -4.80
N MET A 170 3.45 2.22 -4.78
CA MET A 170 4.06 2.89 -5.93
C MET A 170 4.79 1.92 -6.86
N TYR A 171 4.84 0.63 -6.53
CA TYR A 171 5.58 -0.38 -7.28
C TYR A 171 4.73 -0.92 -8.41
N LYS A 172 5.16 -0.74 -9.66
CA LYS A 172 4.35 -1.06 -10.85
C LYS A 172 4.38 -2.56 -11.23
N ASN A 173 4.07 -3.42 -10.27
CA ASN A 173 4.31 -4.87 -10.32
C ASN A 173 3.17 -5.65 -10.97
N VAL A 174 1.94 -5.10 -10.93
CA VAL A 174 0.73 -5.80 -11.40
C VAL A 174 0.14 -5.09 -12.61
N LYS A 175 -0.54 -5.85 -13.48
CA LYS A 175 -1.34 -5.30 -14.58
C LYS A 175 -2.80 -5.18 -14.17
N HIS A 176 -3.33 -3.97 -14.26
CA HIS A 176 -4.75 -3.71 -14.11
C HIS A 176 -5.54 -4.48 -15.18
N LYS A 177 -6.52 -5.29 -14.78
CA LYS A 177 -7.24 -6.20 -15.71
C LYS A 177 -7.99 -5.49 -16.81
N THR A 178 -8.68 -4.39 -16.49
CA THR A 178 -9.47 -3.63 -17.47
C THR A 178 -8.64 -2.72 -18.38
N THR A 179 -7.62 -2.03 -17.84
CA THR A 179 -6.86 -1.01 -18.60
C THR A 179 -5.49 -1.48 -19.07
N SER A 180 -5.03 -2.64 -18.61
CA SER A 180 -3.68 -3.18 -18.83
C SER A 180 -2.52 -2.26 -18.38
N LYS A 181 -2.82 -1.17 -17.67
CA LYS A 181 -1.80 -0.28 -17.07
C LYS A 181 -1.12 -0.98 -15.90
N SER A 182 0.17 -0.71 -15.74
CA SER A 182 0.89 -1.20 -14.54
C SER A 182 0.45 -0.41 -13.31
N VAL A 183 0.14 -1.14 -12.25
CA VAL A 183 -0.34 -0.66 -10.95
C VAL A 183 0.37 -1.42 -9.83
N GLY A 184 0.26 -0.93 -8.60
CA GLY A 184 0.87 -1.56 -7.44
C GLY A 184 -0.01 -2.52 -6.68
N MET A 185 0.60 -3.10 -5.65
CA MET A 185 -0.07 -3.99 -4.72
C MET A 185 -0.83 -3.16 -3.68
N PRO A 186 -1.92 -3.67 -3.08
CA PRO A 186 -2.58 -2.99 -1.98
C PRO A 186 -1.60 -2.61 -0.84
N ILE A 187 -1.88 -1.54 -0.13
CA ILE A 187 -1.16 -1.20 1.10
C ILE A 187 -1.93 -1.86 2.25
N LEU A 188 -1.27 -2.75 2.98
CA LEU A 188 -1.87 -3.35 4.17
C LEU A 188 -1.81 -2.36 5.34
N TYR A 189 -2.88 -2.33 6.11
CA TYR A 189 -3.07 -1.44 7.25
C TYR A 189 -3.28 -2.22 8.53
N TYR A 190 -2.60 -1.81 9.60
CA TYR A 190 -2.74 -2.41 10.92
C TYR A 190 -2.86 -1.29 11.96
N LYS A 191 -4.01 -1.20 12.64
CA LYS A 191 -4.19 -0.31 13.79
C LYS A 191 -3.63 -0.99 15.02
N ALA A 192 -2.93 -0.23 15.86
CA ALA A 192 -2.51 -0.73 17.17
C ALA A 192 -3.71 -0.88 18.11
N ASN A 193 -3.82 -2.04 18.75
CA ASN A 193 -4.75 -2.27 19.84
C ASN A 193 -4.08 -1.88 21.16
N LYS A 194 -4.48 -0.74 21.74
CA LYS A 194 -3.89 -0.22 22.99
C LYS A 194 -4.28 -1.01 24.24
N LEU A 195 -5.26 -1.91 24.12
CA LEU A 195 -5.65 -2.80 25.22
C LEU A 195 -4.79 -4.07 25.25
N GLU A 196 -4.12 -4.38 24.14
CA GLU A 196 -3.32 -5.58 23.98
C GLU A 196 -1.83 -5.19 23.95
N ILE A 197 -1.03 -5.92 24.71
CA ILE A 197 0.39 -5.59 24.92
C ILE A 197 1.35 -6.65 24.38
N GLY A 198 0.82 -7.64 23.65
CA GLY A 198 1.61 -8.73 23.07
C GLY A 198 2.30 -8.34 21.76
N HIS A 199 3.32 -9.11 21.42
CA HIS A 199 4.05 -9.07 20.14
C HIS A 199 4.58 -10.46 19.79
N ASP A 200 3.71 -11.45 19.92
CA ASP A 200 4.07 -12.86 19.80
C ASP A 200 4.00 -13.31 18.33
N PRO A 201 5.11 -13.82 17.76
CA PRO A 201 5.10 -14.43 16.44
C PRO A 201 4.30 -15.75 16.34
N ASN A 202 3.90 -16.34 17.46
CA ASN A 202 3.28 -17.66 17.50
C ASN A 202 1.79 -17.67 17.13
N PRO A 203 1.34 -18.69 16.38
CA PRO A 203 0.05 -18.67 15.72
C PRO A 203 -1.21 -18.72 16.57
N VAL A 204 -1.10 -19.07 17.85
CA VAL A 204 -2.26 -19.34 18.70
C VAL A 204 -2.71 -18.08 19.47
N GLU A 205 -1.89 -17.02 19.49
CA GLU A 205 -2.04 -15.92 20.45
C GLU A 205 -2.12 -14.52 19.80
N TRP A 206 -2.27 -14.41 18.47
CA TRP A 206 -2.26 -13.11 17.79
C TRP A 206 -3.37 -12.14 18.22
N ALA A 207 -4.46 -12.66 18.80
CA ALA A 207 -5.54 -11.82 19.33
C ALA A 207 -5.05 -10.88 20.45
N ASN A 208 -3.99 -11.29 21.16
CA ASN A 208 -3.40 -10.54 22.26
C ASN A 208 -2.24 -9.64 21.81
N ASN A 209 -1.98 -9.58 20.49
CA ASN A 209 -0.93 -8.73 19.96
C ASN A 209 -1.41 -7.32 19.70
N THR A 210 -0.49 -6.37 19.89
CA THR A 210 -0.71 -4.95 19.55
C THR A 210 -1.18 -4.80 18.11
N TYR A 211 -0.63 -5.59 17.19
CA TYR A 211 -1.06 -5.67 15.80
C TYR A 211 -1.48 -7.08 15.46
N ASN A 212 -2.65 -7.25 14.86
CA ASN A 212 -3.12 -8.56 14.41
C ASN A 212 -3.01 -8.67 12.89
N ILE A 213 -2.21 -9.64 12.43
CA ILE A 213 -1.95 -9.91 11.01
C ILE A 213 -3.22 -10.32 10.24
N ASP A 214 -4.17 -10.99 10.91
CA ASP A 214 -5.38 -11.54 10.30
C ASP A 214 -6.36 -10.47 9.83
N HIS A 215 -6.20 -9.23 10.29
CA HIS A 215 -6.97 -8.08 9.82
C HIS A 215 -6.86 -7.85 8.30
N ASN A 216 -5.83 -8.38 7.65
CA ASN A 216 -5.67 -8.37 6.20
C ASN A 216 -5.68 -9.77 5.56
N PHE A 217 -6.10 -10.82 6.28
CA PHE A 217 -6.05 -12.21 5.82
C PHE A 217 -6.72 -12.43 4.46
N MET A 218 -7.82 -11.73 4.16
CA MET A 218 -8.47 -11.88 2.86
C MET A 218 -7.61 -11.40 1.70
N ILE A 219 -6.78 -10.36 1.84
CA ILE A 219 -5.86 -9.95 0.76
C ILE A 219 -4.67 -10.90 0.73
N LEU A 220 -4.13 -11.25 1.90
CA LEU A 220 -3.00 -12.16 2.02
C LEU A 220 -3.28 -13.55 1.45
N SER A 221 -4.52 -14.04 1.55
CA SER A 221 -4.93 -15.36 1.06
C SER A 221 -5.32 -15.39 -0.42
N LEU A 222 -5.40 -14.23 -1.10
CA LEU A 222 -5.62 -14.21 -2.55
C LEU A 222 -4.38 -14.70 -3.30
N ILE A 223 -4.62 -15.46 -4.37
CA ILE A 223 -3.58 -15.80 -5.34
C ILE A 223 -3.06 -14.49 -5.94
N VAL A 224 -1.75 -14.30 -5.92
CA VAL A 224 -1.15 -13.06 -6.41
C VAL A 224 -1.41 -12.89 -7.91
N PRO A 225 -1.55 -11.66 -8.43
CA PRO A 225 -2.00 -11.44 -9.81
C PRO A 225 -1.11 -12.04 -10.90
N PHE A 226 0.14 -12.37 -10.56
CA PHE A 226 1.14 -12.99 -11.44
C PHE A 226 1.42 -14.47 -11.11
N GLY A 227 0.60 -15.10 -10.25
CA GLY A 227 0.69 -16.50 -9.85
C GLY A 227 1.53 -16.75 -8.59
N GLY A 228 1.07 -17.68 -7.75
CA GLY A 228 1.66 -17.97 -6.44
C GLY A 228 0.84 -17.41 -5.27
N SER A 229 1.43 -17.46 -4.07
CA SER A 229 0.82 -16.98 -2.83
C SER A 229 1.78 -16.06 -2.09
N HIS A 230 1.24 -15.10 -1.34
CA HIS A 230 2.03 -14.30 -0.42
C HIS A 230 2.68 -15.18 0.66
N PRO A 231 3.96 -15.01 1.01
CA PRO A 231 4.55 -15.71 2.17
C PRO A 231 3.70 -15.60 3.45
N LEU A 232 3.12 -14.43 3.70
CA LEU A 232 2.21 -14.18 4.84
C LEU A 232 0.80 -14.76 4.68
N SER A 233 0.48 -15.44 3.56
CA SER A 233 -0.79 -16.16 3.41
C SER A 233 -0.87 -17.39 4.33
N ASN A 234 0.29 -17.94 4.71
CA ASN A 234 0.39 -19.05 5.64
C ASN A 234 0.59 -18.49 7.05
N SER A 235 -0.32 -18.85 7.94
CA SER A 235 -0.32 -18.38 9.31
C SER A 235 0.90 -18.86 10.11
N ALA A 236 1.51 -19.99 9.72
CA ALA A 236 2.80 -20.43 10.25
C ALA A 236 3.97 -19.47 9.96
N ASN A 237 3.81 -18.56 8.99
CA ASN A 237 4.80 -17.55 8.62
C ASN A 237 4.55 -16.18 9.29
N ALA A 238 3.59 -16.08 10.22
CA ALA A 238 3.30 -14.82 10.90
C ALA A 238 4.54 -14.21 11.59
N TYR A 239 5.49 -15.04 12.02
CA TYR A 239 6.76 -14.60 12.59
C TYR A 239 7.54 -13.63 11.69
N ILE A 240 7.39 -13.72 10.36
CA ILE A 240 8.04 -12.82 9.41
C ILE A 240 7.56 -11.38 9.64
N PHE A 241 6.25 -11.19 9.75
CA PHE A 241 5.64 -9.89 10.03
C PHE A 241 6.04 -9.37 11.41
N TYR A 242 5.88 -10.18 12.46
CA TYR A 242 6.17 -9.73 13.83
C TYR A 242 7.66 -9.42 14.03
N ASN A 243 8.57 -10.16 13.39
CA ASN A 243 9.99 -9.81 13.42
C ASN A 243 10.27 -8.51 12.66
N ALA A 244 9.64 -8.29 11.51
CA ALA A 244 9.84 -7.10 10.69
C ALA A 244 9.39 -5.80 11.39
N ILE A 245 8.39 -5.88 12.27
CA ILE A 245 7.86 -4.72 13.00
C ILE A 245 8.40 -4.59 14.43
N LYS A 246 9.40 -5.38 14.83
CA LYS A 246 10.04 -5.25 16.15
C LYS A 246 10.82 -3.94 16.24
N ASN A 247 10.70 -3.21 17.34
CA ASN A 247 11.46 -1.98 17.55
C ASN A 247 12.93 -2.30 17.93
N PRO A 248 13.93 -1.91 17.14
CA PRO A 248 15.34 -2.23 17.38
C PRO A 248 15.92 -1.45 18.55
N ASN A 249 15.29 -0.33 18.96
CA ASN A 249 15.73 0.45 20.12
C ASN A 249 15.53 -0.28 21.45
N PHE A 250 14.79 -1.40 21.46
CA PHE A 250 14.56 -2.24 22.62
C PHE A 250 15.04 -3.68 22.36
N PRO A 251 16.37 -3.88 22.19
CA PRO A 251 16.92 -5.20 21.96
C PRO A 251 16.72 -6.08 23.20
N GLY A 252 16.33 -7.33 22.99
CA GLY A 252 16.09 -8.29 24.08
C GLY A 252 14.68 -8.28 24.66
N ASP A 253 13.80 -7.36 24.25
CA ASP A 253 12.39 -7.38 24.64
C ASP A 253 11.77 -8.75 24.24
N PRO A 254 11.11 -9.44 25.19
CA PRO A 254 10.55 -10.77 24.97
C PRO A 254 9.33 -10.68 24.08
N ALA A 255 9.16 -11.60 23.12
CA ALA A 255 8.01 -11.59 22.20
C ALA A 255 6.66 -11.73 22.92
N TYR A 256 6.67 -12.30 24.12
CA TYR A 256 5.53 -12.39 25.02
C TYR A 256 5.90 -11.66 26.32
N PRO A 257 4.95 -11.06 27.07
CA PRO A 257 5.23 -10.45 28.38
C PRO A 257 5.58 -11.51 29.45
N ALA A 258 6.67 -12.25 29.27
CA ALA A 258 7.29 -13.04 30.31
C ALA A 258 8.13 -12.09 31.17
N SER A 259 7.86 -12.04 32.48
CA SER A 259 8.51 -11.18 33.49
C SER A 259 8.15 -9.68 33.52
N GLY A 260 6.97 -9.30 33.04
CA GLY A 260 6.40 -7.96 33.30
C GLY A 260 6.97 -6.81 32.46
N GLN A 261 7.71 -7.11 31.39
CA GLN A 261 8.07 -6.15 30.35
C GLN A 261 7.28 -6.46 29.07
N PRO A 262 6.40 -5.57 28.60
CA PRO A 262 5.69 -5.78 27.34
C PRO A 262 6.66 -5.61 26.15
N PRO A 263 6.65 -6.50 25.16
CA PRO A 263 7.35 -6.25 23.92
C PRO A 263 6.90 -4.95 23.26
N ARG A 264 7.83 -4.28 22.60
CA ARG A 264 7.56 -3.01 21.93
C ARG A 264 7.71 -3.17 20.43
N PRO A 265 6.61 -3.37 19.67
CA PRO A 265 6.67 -3.19 18.22
C PRO A 265 6.93 -1.71 17.89
N TYR A 266 7.36 -1.46 16.66
CA TYR A 266 7.35 -0.12 16.11
C TYR A 266 5.94 0.46 16.20
N ARG A 267 5.86 1.75 16.51
CA ARG A 267 4.62 2.54 16.40
C ARG A 267 3.45 2.04 17.26
N ALA A 268 3.71 1.32 18.37
CA ALA A 268 2.73 0.64 19.23
C ALA A 268 1.48 1.44 19.68
N GLU A 269 1.47 2.78 19.57
CA GLU A 269 0.33 3.64 19.90
C GLU A 269 -0.44 4.18 18.68
N SER A 270 -0.06 3.77 17.47
CA SER A 270 -0.56 4.32 16.21
C SER A 270 -0.98 3.23 15.21
N PHE A 271 -0.28 3.13 14.08
CA PHE A 271 -0.61 2.22 13.00
C PHE A 271 0.63 1.88 12.16
N ILE A 272 0.56 0.73 11.48
CA ILE A 272 1.55 0.29 10.50
C ILE A 272 0.91 0.29 9.12
N LEU A 273 1.64 0.84 8.15
CA LEU A 273 1.38 0.65 6.72
C LEU A 273 2.45 -0.28 6.17
N HIS A 274 2.05 -1.23 5.33
CA HIS A 274 2.92 -2.28 4.81
C HIS A 274 2.71 -2.41 3.30
N SER A 275 3.76 -2.11 2.53
CA SER A 275 3.83 -2.30 1.08
C SER A 275 4.59 -3.57 0.78
N ALA A 276 4.12 -4.30 -0.23
CA ALA A 276 4.72 -5.54 -0.73
C ALA A 276 6.05 -5.33 -1.48
N GLY A 277 6.52 -4.09 -1.59
CA GLY A 277 7.82 -3.79 -2.19
C GLY A 277 7.91 -4.08 -3.71
N PRO A 278 9.14 -4.02 -4.25
CA PRO A 278 9.44 -4.32 -5.66
C PRO A 278 8.99 -5.69 -6.19
N ASP A 279 8.97 -6.74 -5.37
CA ASP A 279 8.58 -8.08 -5.82
C ASP A 279 7.05 -8.31 -5.80
N GLY A 280 6.31 -7.46 -5.07
CA GLY A 280 4.87 -7.54 -4.96
C GLY A 280 4.36 -8.66 -4.06
N LEU A 281 5.20 -9.20 -3.17
CA LEU A 281 4.87 -10.29 -2.26
C LEU A 281 5.01 -9.86 -0.79
N TYR A 282 3.93 -9.86 -0.01
CA TYR A 282 4.04 -9.58 1.43
C TYR A 282 4.74 -10.72 2.18
N GLY A 283 5.70 -10.35 3.03
CA GLY A 283 6.52 -11.27 3.83
C GLY A 283 7.87 -11.57 3.19
N THR A 284 8.38 -10.67 2.36
CA THR A 284 9.71 -10.76 1.75
C THR A 284 10.62 -9.64 2.28
N THR A 285 11.91 -9.75 1.99
CA THR A 285 12.93 -8.85 2.56
C THR A 285 12.89 -7.42 1.99
N ASP A 286 12.19 -7.21 0.88
CA ASP A 286 12.05 -5.92 0.22
C ASP A 286 10.76 -5.17 0.58
N ASP A 287 9.94 -5.75 1.46
CA ASP A 287 8.80 -5.09 2.11
C ASP A 287 9.19 -3.75 2.73
N ILE A 288 8.25 -2.81 2.70
CA ILE A 288 8.46 -1.46 3.22
C ILE A 288 7.34 -1.10 4.18
N PHE A 289 7.73 -0.54 5.32
CA PHE A 289 6.84 -0.04 6.34
C PHE A 289 6.89 1.49 6.47
N ASN A 290 5.94 2.08 7.18
CA ASN A 290 5.87 3.53 7.49
C ASN A 290 6.81 3.98 8.63
N PHE A 291 7.86 3.22 8.90
CA PHE A 291 8.94 3.53 9.83
C PHE A 291 10.28 3.18 9.20
N GLU A 292 11.35 3.76 9.74
CA GLU A 292 12.70 3.44 9.28
C GLU A 292 13.19 2.21 10.02
N THR A 293 13.41 1.13 9.27
CA THR A 293 14.23 0.01 9.73
C THR A 293 15.68 0.44 9.61
N GLU A 294 16.36 0.64 10.73
CA GLU A 294 17.82 0.78 10.72
C GLU A 294 18.40 -0.50 10.11
N LYS A 295 19.27 -0.35 9.11
CA LYS A 295 20.02 -1.46 8.49
C LYS A 295 21.42 -1.51 9.06
#